data_AF-A0A0Q0G9Q2-F1
#
_entry.id   AF-A0A0Q0G9Q2-F1
#
_cell.length_a   1.000
_cell.length_b   1.000
_cell.length_c   1.000
_cell.angle_alpha   90.00
_cell.angle_beta   90.00
_cell.angle_gamma   90.00
#
_symmetry.space_group_name_H-M   'P 1'
#
loop_
_entity.id
_entity.type
_entity.pdbx_description
1 polymer ?
#
loop_
_entity_poly.entity_id
_entity_poly.type
_entity_poly.pdbx_seq_one_letter_code
_entity_poly.pdbx_strand_id
1 'polypeptide(L)'
;MEKYEQLQKEIKLIINKLGLSITEVAKRVYCERFEDDDTEEERKFVETFRKNLNRQAKPELLESYLGNIAQLREFKNSDLAISSALNLGFIPTDIQRGLQSISEKMLFEDRLRKDSIE
;
A
#
# COMPACT_ATOMS: atom_id res chain seq x y z
N MET A 1 -19.26 7.59 -6.87
CA MET A 1 -17.96 7.92 -6.25
C MET A 1 -16.93 7.79 -7.34
N GLU A 2 -16.26 8.89 -7.69
CA GLU A 2 -15.28 8.89 -8.77
C GLU A 2 -13.98 8.21 -8.32
N LYS A 3 -13.20 7.66 -9.26
CA LYS A 3 -11.97 6.89 -8.97
C LYS A 3 -10.99 7.67 -8.09
N TYR A 4 -10.84 8.98 -8.31
CA TYR A 4 -9.95 9.82 -7.49
C TYR A 4 -10.44 9.94 -6.04
N GLU A 5 -11.75 10.00 -5.78
CA GLU A 5 -12.30 10.09 -4.42
C GLU A 5 -12.03 8.81 -3.62
N GLN A 6 -12.09 7.65 -4.28
CA GLN A 6 -11.78 6.36 -3.67
C GLN A 6 -10.30 6.30 -3.28
N LEU A 7 -9.40 6.65 -4.21
CA LEU A 7 -7.96 6.69 -3.96
C LEU A 7 -7.59 7.68 -2.86
N GLN A 8 -8.22 8.86 -2.81
CA GLN A 8 -8.00 9.83 -1.73
C GLN A 8 -8.40 9.31 -0.36
N LYS A 9 -9.54 8.62 -0.26
CA LYS A 9 -9.98 8.00 0.99
C LYS A 9 -9.03 6.90 1.42
N GLU A 10 -8.60 6.06 0.49
CA GLU A 10 -7.65 4.98 0.75
C GLU A 10 -6.31 5.51 1.22
N ILE A 11 -5.72 6.50 0.53
CA ILE A 11 -4.47 7.14 0.93
C ILE A 11 -4.59 7.72 2.35
N LYS A 12 -5.65 8.48 2.64
CA LYS A 12 -5.85 9.05 3.98
C LYS A 12 -6.00 7.98 5.06
N LEU A 13 -6.68 6.88 4.75
CA LEU A 13 -6.85 5.76 5.67
C LEU A 13 -5.53 5.04 5.93
N ILE A 14 -4.72 4.80 4.90
CA ILE A 14 -3.36 4.23 5.06
C ILE A 14 -2.52 5.15 5.93
N ILE A 15 -2.45 6.45 5.60
CA ILE A 15 -1.68 7.44 6.38
C ILE A 15 -2.08 7.41 7.86
N ASN A 16 -3.38 7.39 8.15
CA ASN A 16 -3.89 7.31 9.52
C ASN A 16 -3.47 6.01 10.22
N LYS A 17 -3.60 4.86 9.55
CA LYS A 17 -3.23 3.57 10.14
C LYS A 17 -1.72 3.40 10.32
N LEU A 18 -0.89 4.10 9.55
CA LEU A 18 0.56 4.20 9.80
C LEU A 18 0.89 5.09 11.00
N GLY A 19 -0.08 5.79 11.59
CA GLY A 19 0.14 6.73 12.69
C GLY A 19 0.85 8.02 12.24
N LEU A 20 0.87 8.30 10.94
CA LEU A 20 1.61 9.43 10.37
C LEU A 20 0.67 10.59 10.03
N SER A 21 1.20 11.81 10.03
CA SER A 21 0.48 12.95 9.48
C SER A 21 0.61 13.00 7.95
N ILE A 22 -0.37 13.60 7.27
CA ILE A 22 -0.30 13.84 5.81
C ILE A 22 0.96 14.61 5.42
N THR A 23 1.38 15.57 6.26
CA THR A 23 2.60 16.34 6.03
C THR A 23 3.85 15.49 6.10
N GLU A 24 3.91 14.60 7.06
CA GLU A 24 5.09 13.76 7.28
C GLU A 24 5.24 12.73 6.17
N VAL A 25 4.13 12.15 5.71
CA VAL A 25 4.13 11.29 4.52
C VAL A 25 4.54 12.08 3.28
N ALA A 26 4.03 13.30 3.10
CA ALA A 26 4.40 14.13 1.95
C ALA A 26 5.90 14.45 1.90
N LYS A 27 6.51 14.79 3.05
CA LYS A 27 7.98 15.00 3.16
C LYS A 27 8.75 13.74 2.79
N ARG A 28 8.35 12.59 3.32
CA ARG A 28 9.04 11.32 3.03
C ARG A 28 8.91 10.90 1.56
N VAL A 29 7.73 11.10 0.97
CA VAL A 29 7.53 10.89 -0.48
C VAL A 29 8.37 11.86 -1.30
N TYR A 30 8.57 13.10 -0.84
CA TYR A 30 9.49 14.03 -1.48
C TYR A 30 10.93 13.49 -1.43
N CYS A 31 11.45 13.14 -0.25
CA CYS A 31 12.81 12.60 -0.11
C CYS A 31 13.05 11.32 -0.92
N GLU A 32 12.05 10.45 -1.08
CA GLU A 32 12.15 9.24 -1.92
C GLU A 32 12.16 9.56 -3.43
N ARG A 33 11.60 10.70 -3.83
CA ARG A 33 11.48 11.09 -5.25
C ARG A 33 12.59 12.04 -5.70
N PHE A 34 13.11 12.82 -4.78
CA PHE A 34 14.05 13.90 -5.06
C PHE A 34 15.26 13.70 -4.14
N GLU A 35 16.43 13.45 -4.74
CA GLU A 35 17.72 13.39 -4.04
C GLU A 35 18.27 14.80 -3.76
N ASP A 36 17.40 15.78 -3.51
CA ASP A 36 17.77 17.16 -3.20
C ASP A 36 17.24 17.59 -1.83
N ASP A 37 17.95 18.55 -1.23
CA ASP A 37 17.62 19.12 0.07
C ASP A 37 17.07 20.56 -0.11
N ASP A 38 16.34 20.80 -1.21
CA ASP A 38 15.70 22.10 -1.47
C ASP A 38 14.44 22.24 -0.60
N THR A 39 14.59 22.99 0.49
CA THR A 39 13.52 23.21 1.47
C THR A 39 12.30 23.93 0.86
N GLU A 40 12.47 24.76 -0.17
CA GLU A 40 11.34 25.47 -0.79
C GLU A 40 10.57 24.57 -1.75
N GLU A 41 11.26 23.72 -2.51
CA GLU A 41 10.62 22.71 -3.36
C GLU A 41 9.92 21.64 -2.51
N GLU A 42 10.50 21.21 -1.39
CA GLU A 42 9.83 20.33 -0.43
C GLU A 42 8.51 20.95 0.06
N ARG A 43 8.52 22.22 0.47
CA ARG A 43 7.32 22.93 0.94
C ARG A 43 6.23 22.99 -0.13
N LYS A 44 6.60 23.33 -1.38
CA LYS A 44 5.67 23.35 -2.51
C LYS A 44 5.09 21.97 -2.76
N PHE A 45 5.91 20.93 -2.67
CA PHE A 45 5.45 19.55 -2.82
C PHE A 45 4.45 19.16 -1.73
N VAL A 46 4.76 19.45 -0.46
CA VAL A 46 3.88 19.16 0.68
C VAL A 46 2.51 19.83 0.51
N GLU A 47 2.49 21.10 0.08
CA GLU A 47 1.23 21.81 -0.19
C GLU A 47 0.46 21.19 -1.36
N THR A 48 1.15 20.85 -2.44
CA THR A 48 0.57 20.22 -3.62
C THR A 48 -0.01 18.85 -3.29
N PHE A 49 0.72 18.02 -2.55
CA PHE A 49 0.27 16.72 -2.06
C PHE A 49 -1.01 16.85 -1.23
N ARG A 50 -1.04 17.80 -0.29
CA ARG A 50 -2.22 18.10 0.53
C ARG A 50 -3.41 18.53 -0.33
N LYS A 51 -3.20 19.38 -1.34
CA LYS A 51 -4.25 19.81 -2.26
C LYS A 51 -4.80 18.63 -3.06
N ASN A 52 -3.93 17.78 -3.58
CA ASN A 52 -4.29 16.60 -4.37
C ASN A 52 -5.08 15.56 -3.56
N LEU A 53 -4.90 15.50 -2.24
CA LEU A 53 -5.70 14.63 -1.37
C LEU A 53 -7.06 15.21 -0.97
N ASN A 54 -7.31 16.50 -1.18
CA ASN A 54 -8.54 17.17 -0.73
C ASN A 54 -9.37 17.77 -1.87
N ARG A 55 -8.85 17.80 -3.09
CA ARG A 55 -9.50 18.36 -4.29
C ARG A 55 -9.44 17.35 -5.42
N GLN A 56 -10.23 17.54 -6.47
CA GLN A 56 -10.14 16.70 -7.66
C GLN A 56 -8.70 16.63 -8.17
N ALA A 57 -8.21 15.40 -8.33
CA ALA A 57 -6.84 15.11 -8.77
C ALA A 57 -6.86 13.99 -9.80
N LYS A 58 -5.80 13.92 -10.61
CA LYS A 58 -5.62 12.85 -11.58
C LYS A 58 -5.44 11.51 -10.85
N PRO A 59 -6.23 10.47 -11.14
CA PRO A 59 -6.09 9.17 -10.49
C PRO A 59 -4.68 8.60 -10.57
N GLU A 60 -3.99 8.78 -11.70
CA GLU A 60 -2.63 8.28 -11.93
C GLU A 60 -1.62 8.90 -10.96
N LEU A 61 -1.84 10.17 -10.57
CA LEU A 61 -1.00 10.85 -9.59
C LEU A 61 -1.22 10.29 -8.18
N LEU A 62 -2.46 9.96 -7.84
CA LEU A 62 -2.82 9.37 -6.55
C LEU A 62 -2.29 7.93 -6.44
N GLU A 63 -2.39 7.14 -7.51
CA GLU A 63 -1.77 5.81 -7.62
C GLU A 63 -0.25 5.91 -7.46
N SER A 64 0.36 6.92 -8.07
CA SER A 64 1.79 7.20 -7.89
C SER A 64 2.12 7.49 -6.43
N TYR A 65 1.30 8.26 -5.70
CA TYR A 65 1.50 8.47 -4.27
C TYR A 65 1.38 7.17 -3.45
N LEU A 66 0.39 6.32 -3.74
CA LEU A 66 0.28 5.00 -3.11
C LEU A 66 1.55 4.16 -3.32
N GLY A 67 2.09 4.15 -4.54
CA GLY A 67 3.33 3.44 -4.84
C GLY A 67 4.51 3.89 -3.98
N ASN A 68 4.61 5.20 -3.70
CA ASN A 68 5.67 5.74 -2.84
C ASN A 68 5.40 5.43 -1.36
N ILE A 69 4.15 5.56 -0.90
CA ILE A 69 3.75 5.21 0.47
C ILE A 69 4.03 3.73 0.76
N ALA A 70 3.81 2.85 -0.23
CA ALA A 70 4.09 1.42 -0.10
C ALA A 70 5.58 1.10 0.06
N GLN A 71 6.47 2.01 -0.34
CA GLN A 71 7.92 1.84 -0.14
C GLN A 71 8.38 2.24 1.26
N LEU A 72 7.58 3.01 2.01
CA LEU A 72 7.91 3.44 3.36
C LEU A 72 8.10 2.25 4.30
N ARG A 73 9.10 2.34 5.18
CA ARG A 73 9.43 1.28 6.14
C ARG A 73 8.27 0.97 7.07
N GLU A 74 7.52 1.98 7.51
CA GLU A 74 6.34 1.83 8.36
C GLU A 74 5.27 1.00 7.66
N PHE A 75 5.10 1.19 6.35
CA PHE A 75 4.16 0.40 5.57
C PHE A 75 4.62 -1.05 5.49
N LYS A 76 5.87 -1.29 5.10
CA LYS A 76 6.47 -2.63 4.99
C LYS A 76 6.46 -3.41 6.30
N ASN A 77 6.59 -2.72 7.43
CA ASN A 77 6.60 -3.31 8.77
C ASN A 77 5.21 -3.40 9.43
N SER A 78 4.16 -2.91 8.76
CA SER A 78 2.80 -2.95 9.29
C SER A 78 2.01 -4.14 8.74
N ASP A 79 1.02 -4.62 9.49
CA ASP A 79 0.03 -5.59 9.01
C ASP A 79 -0.79 -5.07 7.78
N LEU A 80 -0.64 -3.79 7.44
CA LEU A 80 -1.23 -3.19 6.24
C LEU A 80 -0.53 -3.63 4.97
N ALA A 81 0.79 -3.89 4.99
CA ALA A 81 1.47 -4.40 3.81
C ALA A 81 0.86 -5.72 3.32
N ILE A 82 0.39 -6.56 4.25
CA ILE A 82 -0.28 -7.83 3.96
C ILE A 82 -1.70 -7.59 3.45
N SER A 83 -2.45 -6.68 4.09
CA SER A 83 -3.85 -6.42 3.75
C SER A 83 -4.06 -5.55 2.50
N SER A 84 -3.18 -4.58 2.22
CA SER A 84 -3.26 -3.71 1.05
C SER A 84 -2.74 -4.43 -0.20
N ALA A 85 -1.72 -5.28 -0.06
CA ALA A 85 -1.27 -6.20 -1.11
C ALA A 85 -2.46 -6.97 -1.71
N LEU A 86 -3.27 -7.57 -0.84
CA LEU A 86 -4.47 -8.30 -1.23
C LEU A 86 -5.53 -7.42 -1.92
N ASN A 87 -5.67 -6.15 -1.51
CA ASN A 87 -6.65 -5.22 -2.11
C ASN A 87 -6.16 -4.53 -3.40
N LEU A 88 -4.85 -4.34 -3.55
CA LEU A 88 -4.20 -3.78 -4.75
C LEU A 88 -3.90 -4.85 -5.80
N GLY A 89 -4.34 -6.10 -5.58
CA GLY A 89 -4.12 -7.23 -6.49
C GLY A 89 -2.67 -7.72 -6.56
N PHE A 90 -1.82 -7.29 -5.63
CA PHE A 90 -0.41 -7.65 -5.59
C PHE A 90 -0.15 -8.57 -4.40
N ILE A 91 -0.10 -9.88 -4.61
CA ILE A 91 0.29 -10.82 -3.55
C ILE A 91 1.83 -10.93 -3.56
N PRO A 92 2.55 -10.53 -2.49
CA PRO A 92 3.99 -10.69 -2.41
C PRO A 92 4.38 -12.16 -2.58
N THR A 93 5.46 -12.43 -3.30
CA THR A 93 5.86 -13.80 -3.69
C THR A 93 6.05 -14.73 -2.50
N ASP A 94 6.54 -14.23 -1.37
CA ASP A 94 6.73 -15.05 -0.17
C ASP A 94 5.40 -15.44 0.48
N ILE A 95 4.39 -14.57 0.42
CA ILE A 95 3.01 -14.87 0.85
C ILE A 95 2.35 -15.84 -0.11
N GLN A 96 2.54 -15.65 -1.43
CA GLN A 96 2.07 -16.60 -2.45
C GLN A 96 2.66 -18.00 -2.23
N ARG A 97 3.96 -18.09 -1.93
CA ARG A 97 4.65 -19.35 -1.65
C ARG A 97 4.12 -20.01 -0.37
N GLY A 98 3.88 -19.21 0.67
CA GLY A 98 3.25 -19.67 1.91
C GLY A 98 1.84 -20.21 1.69
N LEU A 99 1.01 -19.48 0.94
CA LEU A 99 -0.35 -19.89 0.55
C LEU A 99 -0.36 -21.16 -0.29
N GLN A 100 0.54 -21.27 -1.28
CA GLN A 100 0.69 -22.50 -2.08
C GLN A 100 1.05 -23.69 -1.19
N SER A 101 2.03 -23.53 -0.28
CA SER A 101 2.45 -24.60 0.62
C SER A 101 1.32 -25.06 1.55
N ILE A 102 0.49 -24.12 2.03
CA ILE A 102 -0.68 -24.44 2.85
C ILE A 102 -1.75 -25.15 2.01
N SER A 103 -2.05 -24.64 0.82
CA SER A 103 -3.03 -25.23 -0.10
C SER A 103 -2.65 -26.66 -0.49
N GLU A 104 -1.37 -26.91 -0.77
CA GLU A 104 -0.85 -28.24 -1.08
C GLU A 104 -1.03 -29.21 0.10
N LYS A 105 -0.72 -28.76 1.33
CA LYS A 105 -0.94 -29.56 2.55
C LYS A 105 -2.41 -29.89 2.76
N MET A 106 -3.31 -28.92 2.59
CA MET A 106 -4.76 -29.15 2.75
C MET A 106 -5.29 -30.12 1.69
N LEU A 107 -4.85 -30.01 0.43
CA LEU A 107 -5.21 -30.95 -0.64
C LEU A 107 -4.65 -32.36 -0.38
N PHE A 108 -3.45 -32.45 0.18
CA PHE A 108 -2.83 -33.72 0.54
C PHE A 108 -3.57 -34.40 1.71
N GLU A 109 -3.92 -33.65 2.75
CA GLU A 109 -4.70 -34.14 3.89
C GLU A 109 -6.13 -34.56 3.51
N ASP A 110 -6.76 -33.86 2.56
CA ASP A 110 -8.08 -34.24 2.05
C ASP A 110 -8.03 -35.55 1.23
N ARG A 111 -6.93 -35.77 0.50
CA ARG A 111 -6.70 -37.02 -0.24
C ARG A 111 -6.47 -38.20 0.71
N LEU A 112 -5.64 -38.03 1.73
CA LEU A 112 -5.41 -39.05 2.77
C LEU A 112 -6.69 -39.43 3.52
N ARG A 113 -7.59 -38.47 3.76
CA ARG A 113 -8.91 -38.73 4.36
C ARG A 113 -9.83 -39.53 3.45
N LYS A 114 -9.78 -39.32 2.12
CA LYS A 114 -10.59 -40.07 1.15
C LYS A 114 -10.09 -41.51 0.99
N ASP A 115 -8.78 -41.71 0.98
CA ASP A 115 -8.16 -43.04 0.83
C ASP A 115 -8.26 -43.90 2.11
N SER A 116 -8.65 -43.31 3.25
CA SER A 116 -8.82 -44.03 4.53
C SER A 116 -10.27 -44.50 4.80
N ILE A 117 -11.21 -44.25 3.88
CA ILE A 117 -12.63 -44.59 4.02
C ILE A 117 -13.04 -45.77 3.09
N GLU A 118 -12.10 -46.33 2.31
CA GLU A 118 -12.30 -47.56 1.52
C GLU A 118 -11.85 -48.83 2.26
#